data_AF-A0A944W7U8-F1
#
_entry.id   AF-A0A944W7U8-F1
#
_cell.length_a   1.000
_cell.length_b   1.000
_cell.length_c   1.000
_cell.angle_alpha   90.00
_cell.angle_beta   90.00
_cell.angle_gamma   90.00
#
_symmetry.space_group_name_H-M   'P 1'
#
loop_
_entity.id
_entity.type
_entity.pdbx_description
1 polymer ?
#
loop_
_entity_poly.entity_id
_entity_poly.type
_entity_poly.pdbx_seq_one_letter_code
_entity_poly.pdbx_strand_id
1 'polypeptide(L)'
;MDADTYSDKAVKSFANKNLTSMKIDAEKGEGIDLAKRFGVRGFPTIVFANAKGEEIDRIVGYLPPEPFLIQLERIKSGKNTLPALLRDFQLNPNKFSTLFKLAKKYEGMDDPGSAKRMVNAILAAGTDSAGTAKFFSILYEARETRDPAILIAYADENSESENSINALQEAMYFVRRRGTDPALEANLYVRVVHGMKEPNPGAMNGFAWRMSELDLNLDLALDKISWAIDNETDEKNKYMYLDTKAEILWKLDRTEEAISEIKKCISFNSEDKYYKEQLEKFQKSLNPA
;
A
#
# COMPACT_ATOMS: atom_id res chain seq x y z
N MET A 1 -14.47 -0.32 -11.88
CA MET A 1 -14.14 0.47 -13.09
C MET A 1 -15.19 0.31 -14.19
N ASP A 2 -15.58 -0.92 -14.55
CA ASP A 2 -16.57 -1.14 -15.63
C ASP A 2 -17.94 -0.50 -15.39
N ALA A 3 -18.50 -0.70 -14.19
CA ALA A 3 -19.83 -0.21 -13.85
C ALA A 3 -19.90 1.32 -13.65
N ASP A 4 -18.76 1.98 -13.43
CA ASP A 4 -18.66 3.40 -13.09
C ASP A 4 -17.89 4.15 -14.20
N THR A 5 -16.56 4.16 -14.13
CA THR A 5 -15.66 4.85 -15.07
C THR A 5 -15.95 4.59 -16.54
N TYR A 6 -16.07 3.33 -16.95
CA TYR A 6 -16.33 2.99 -18.35
C TYR A 6 -17.80 3.06 -18.73
N SER A 7 -18.71 3.25 -17.77
CA SER A 7 -20.14 3.44 -18.06
C SER A 7 -20.47 4.91 -18.37
N ASP A 8 -19.63 5.84 -17.88
CA ASP A 8 -19.70 7.28 -18.13
C ASP A 8 -19.68 7.66 -19.62
N LYS A 9 -20.51 8.65 -19.98
CA LYS A 9 -20.70 9.07 -21.38
C LYS A 9 -19.48 9.78 -21.97
N ALA A 10 -18.80 10.62 -21.19
CA ALA A 10 -17.66 11.38 -21.66
C ALA A 10 -16.45 10.45 -21.89
N VAL A 11 -16.21 9.52 -20.95
CA VAL A 11 -15.17 8.49 -21.09
C VAL A 11 -15.41 7.62 -22.32
N LYS A 12 -16.63 7.10 -22.52
CA LYS A 12 -16.99 6.30 -23.71
C LYS A 12 -16.78 7.07 -25.01
N SER A 13 -17.28 8.30 -25.08
CA SER A 13 -17.17 9.14 -26.27
C SER A 13 -15.71 9.40 -26.64
N PHE A 14 -14.88 9.74 -25.64
CA PHE A 14 -13.45 9.94 -25.85
C PHE A 14 -12.78 8.67 -26.34
N ALA A 15 -13.00 7.53 -25.67
CA ALA A 15 -12.36 6.26 -26.00
C ALA A 15 -12.72 5.82 -27.42
N ASN A 16 -14.01 5.82 -27.79
CA ASN A 16 -14.47 5.42 -29.12
C ASN A 16 -13.92 6.32 -30.24
N LYS A 17 -13.70 7.61 -29.96
CA LYS A 17 -13.16 8.55 -30.95
C LYS A 17 -11.64 8.43 -31.14
N ASN A 18 -10.90 8.09 -30.08
CA ASN A 18 -9.45 8.25 -30.05
C ASN A 18 -8.67 6.95 -29.91
N LEU A 19 -9.30 5.85 -29.50
CA LEU A 19 -8.65 4.60 -29.10
C LEU A 19 -9.30 3.39 -29.78
N THR A 20 -8.50 2.35 -29.98
CA THR A 20 -9.00 0.99 -30.22
C THR A 20 -8.93 0.23 -28.90
N SER A 21 -10.06 0.16 -28.20
CA SER A 21 -10.13 -0.41 -26.85
C SER A 21 -10.33 -1.92 -26.88
N MET A 22 -9.54 -2.66 -26.11
CA MET A 22 -9.70 -4.10 -25.89
C MET A 22 -9.84 -4.39 -24.40
N LYS A 23 -10.82 -5.22 -24.04
CA LYS A 23 -10.98 -5.73 -22.68
C LYS A 23 -10.45 -7.16 -22.64
N ILE A 24 -9.49 -7.41 -21.76
CA ILE A 24 -8.80 -8.70 -21.64
C ILE A 24 -8.94 -9.19 -20.20
N ASP A 25 -9.38 -10.43 -20.02
CA ASP A 25 -9.30 -11.13 -18.74
C ASP A 25 -7.85 -11.59 -18.53
N ALA A 26 -7.10 -10.83 -17.73
CA ALA A 26 -5.69 -11.05 -17.50
C ALA A 26 -5.37 -12.30 -16.65
N GLU A 27 -6.39 -12.99 -16.14
CA GLU A 27 -6.23 -14.22 -15.34
C GLU A 27 -6.50 -15.48 -16.16
N LYS A 28 -6.88 -15.35 -17.44
CA LYS A 28 -7.25 -16.47 -18.31
C LYS A 28 -6.68 -16.34 -19.72
N GLY A 29 -6.47 -17.49 -20.36
CA GLY A 29 -6.08 -17.57 -21.77
C GLY A 29 -4.86 -16.71 -22.11
N GLU A 30 -4.93 -15.98 -23.22
CA GLU A 30 -3.87 -15.07 -23.68
C GLU A 30 -3.59 -13.90 -22.73
N GLY A 31 -4.55 -13.56 -21.86
CA GLY A 31 -4.43 -12.46 -20.92
C GLY A 31 -3.32 -12.66 -19.88
N ILE A 32 -3.02 -13.91 -19.52
CA ILE A 32 -1.93 -14.25 -18.59
C ILE A 32 -0.58 -13.82 -19.19
N ASP A 33 -0.34 -14.14 -20.45
CA ASP A 33 0.92 -13.84 -21.13
C ASP A 33 1.03 -12.35 -21.46
N LEU A 34 -0.07 -11.69 -21.81
CA LEU A 34 -0.11 -10.24 -21.96
C LEU A 34 0.16 -9.51 -20.64
N ALA A 35 -0.42 -9.96 -19.53
CA ALA A 35 -0.17 -9.39 -18.21
C ALA A 35 1.31 -9.51 -17.82
N LYS A 36 1.93 -10.67 -18.06
CA LYS A 36 3.38 -10.86 -17.85
C LYS A 36 4.21 -9.96 -18.77
N ARG A 37 3.90 -9.93 -20.06
CA ARG A 37 4.63 -9.12 -21.06
C ARG A 37 4.64 -7.63 -20.71
N PHE A 38 3.53 -7.11 -20.19
CA PHE A 38 3.40 -5.70 -19.80
C PHE A 38 3.71 -5.46 -18.30
N GLY A 39 4.20 -6.44 -17.55
CA GLY A 39 4.52 -6.26 -16.13
C GLY A 39 3.32 -5.78 -15.29
N VAL A 40 2.13 -6.33 -15.55
CA VAL A 40 0.92 -5.98 -14.79
C VAL A 40 0.97 -6.66 -13.43
N ARG A 41 1.02 -5.85 -12.36
CA ARG A 41 1.12 -6.33 -10.97
C ARG A 41 -0.17 -6.21 -10.16
N GLY A 42 -1.19 -5.58 -10.71
CA GLY A 42 -2.44 -5.34 -10.01
C GLY A 42 -3.56 -4.94 -10.97
N PHE A 43 -4.79 -5.21 -10.54
CA PHE A 43 -5.98 -4.91 -11.33
C PHE A 43 -6.83 -3.82 -10.66
N PRO A 44 -7.50 -2.96 -11.46
CA PRO A 44 -7.37 -2.86 -12.91
C PRO A 44 -6.05 -2.19 -13.33
N THR A 45 -5.52 -2.54 -14.51
CA THR A 45 -4.43 -1.81 -15.19
C THR A 45 -4.81 -1.59 -16.65
N ILE A 46 -4.67 -0.36 -17.13
CA ILE A 46 -4.94 0.04 -18.51
C ILE A 46 -3.60 0.37 -19.16
N VAL A 47 -3.21 -0.41 -20.15
CA VAL A 47 -1.98 -0.20 -20.92
C VAL A 47 -2.33 0.48 -22.24
N PHE A 48 -1.63 1.57 -22.56
CA PHE A 48 -1.72 2.24 -23.85
C PHE A 48 -0.50 1.85 -24.67
N ALA A 49 -0.69 1.11 -25.75
CA ALA A 49 0.39 0.67 -26.62
C ALA A 49 0.23 1.23 -28.04
N ASN A 50 1.33 1.33 -28.77
CA ASN A 50 1.33 1.71 -30.18
C ASN A 50 1.07 0.49 -31.08
N ALA A 51 1.00 0.70 -32.40
CA ALA A 51 0.76 -0.37 -33.38
C ALA A 51 1.85 -1.46 -33.43
N LYS A 52 3.04 -1.21 -32.85
CA LYS A 52 4.11 -2.20 -32.71
C LYS A 52 3.99 -3.02 -31.41
N GLY A 53 3.00 -2.70 -30.57
CA GLY A 53 2.84 -3.29 -29.25
C GLY A 53 3.86 -2.78 -28.23
N GLU A 54 4.46 -1.62 -28.47
CA GLU A 54 5.32 -0.92 -27.49
C GLU A 54 4.45 -0.02 -26.61
N GLU A 55 4.72 -0.02 -25.32
CA GLU A 55 3.95 0.78 -24.38
C GLU A 55 4.27 2.28 -24.48
N ILE A 56 3.21 3.08 -24.53
CA ILE A 56 3.24 4.55 -24.55
C ILE A 56 3.05 5.09 -23.13
N ASP A 57 2.08 4.55 -22.41
CA ASP A 57 1.74 4.93 -21.04
C ASP A 57 0.80 3.90 -20.40
N ARG A 58 0.49 4.06 -19.11
CA ARG A 58 -0.48 3.26 -18.38
C ARG A 58 -1.26 4.07 -17.34
N ILE A 59 -2.41 3.51 -16.94
CA ILE A 59 -3.15 3.88 -15.74
C ILE A 59 -3.21 2.64 -14.86
N VAL A 60 -2.76 2.75 -13.60
CA VAL A 60 -2.73 1.64 -12.63
C VAL A 60 -3.75 1.93 -11.55
N GLY A 61 -4.58 0.93 -11.22
CA GLY A 61 -5.62 1.04 -10.22
C GLY A 61 -6.90 1.71 -10.73
N TYR A 62 -7.88 1.76 -9.84
CA TYR A 62 -9.16 2.39 -10.12
C TYR A 62 -9.03 3.92 -10.15
N LEU A 63 -9.65 4.55 -11.15
CA LEU A 63 -9.91 5.99 -11.16
C LEU A 63 -11.39 6.24 -11.47
N PRO A 64 -12.05 7.17 -10.75
CA PRO A 64 -13.41 7.58 -11.11
C PRO A 64 -13.43 8.33 -12.46
N PRO A 65 -14.61 8.53 -13.07
CA PRO A 65 -14.75 9.03 -14.45
C PRO A 65 -13.92 10.29 -14.78
N GLU A 66 -14.00 11.33 -13.93
CA GLU A 66 -13.34 12.62 -14.21
C GLU A 66 -11.80 12.52 -14.19
N PRO A 67 -11.14 12.01 -13.12
CA PRO A 67 -9.70 11.79 -13.13
C PRO A 67 -9.23 10.85 -14.26
N PHE A 68 -10.04 9.85 -14.61
CA PHE A 68 -9.72 8.94 -15.69
C PHE A 68 -9.69 9.67 -17.04
N LEU A 69 -10.70 10.51 -17.33
CA LEU A 69 -10.75 11.31 -18.56
C LEU A 69 -9.56 12.27 -18.67
N ILE A 70 -9.17 12.92 -17.57
CA ILE A 70 -7.97 13.77 -17.52
C ILE A 70 -6.71 12.98 -17.90
N GLN A 71 -6.58 11.73 -17.45
CA GLN A 71 -5.46 10.88 -17.87
C GLN A 71 -5.54 10.52 -19.35
N LEU A 72 -6.72 10.20 -19.88
CA LEU A 72 -6.89 9.92 -21.31
C LEU A 72 -6.45 11.10 -22.19
N GLU A 73 -6.86 12.31 -21.84
CA GLU A 73 -6.49 13.53 -22.55
C GLU A 73 -4.99 13.83 -22.47
N ARG A 74 -4.40 13.66 -21.27
CA ARG A 74 -2.95 13.78 -21.08
C ARG A 74 -2.18 12.80 -21.96
N ILE A 75 -2.58 11.54 -21.97
CA ILE A 75 -1.91 10.49 -22.77
C ILE A 75 -2.06 10.78 -24.26
N LYS A 76 -3.28 11.16 -24.71
CA LYS A 76 -3.55 11.49 -26.11
C LYS A 76 -2.76 12.71 -26.60
N SER A 77 -2.50 13.68 -25.73
CA SER A 77 -1.65 14.86 -26.04
C SER A 77 -0.16 14.56 -25.99
N GLY A 78 0.25 13.35 -25.58
CA GLY A 78 1.65 12.95 -25.46
C GLY A 78 2.38 13.57 -24.26
N LYS A 79 1.67 14.26 -23.37
CA LYS A 79 2.29 14.91 -22.21
C LYS A 79 2.67 13.87 -21.17
N ASN A 80 3.92 13.85 -20.72
CA ASN A 80 4.40 12.92 -19.68
C ASN A 80 4.22 11.43 -20.02
N THR A 81 4.16 11.09 -21.31
CA THR A 81 4.18 9.70 -21.79
C THR A 81 5.62 9.19 -21.85
N LEU A 82 5.81 7.86 -21.91
CA LEU A 82 7.14 7.28 -21.97
C LEU A 82 7.95 7.81 -23.18
N PRO A 83 7.41 7.85 -24.43
CA PRO A 83 8.16 8.40 -25.57
C PRO A 83 8.54 9.88 -25.41
N ALA A 84 7.66 10.70 -24.81
CA ALA A 84 7.95 12.11 -24.59
C ALA A 84 9.08 12.31 -23.57
N LEU A 85 9.05 11.55 -22.47
CA LEU A 85 10.10 11.59 -21.45
C LEU A 85 11.44 11.08 -21.97
N LEU A 86 11.44 10.05 -22.83
CA LEU A 86 12.66 9.56 -23.48
C LEU A 86 13.27 10.61 -24.41
N ARG A 87 12.45 11.37 -25.16
CA ARG A 87 12.92 12.51 -25.95
C ARG A 87 13.49 13.61 -25.06
N ASP A 88 12.81 13.95 -23.98
CA ASP A 88 13.29 14.96 -23.02
C ASP A 88 14.62 14.54 -22.39
N PHE A 89 14.81 13.25 -22.12
CA PHE A 89 16.04 12.68 -21.59
C PHE A 89 17.18 12.77 -22.61
N GLN A 90 16.93 12.50 -23.90
CA GLN A 90 17.95 12.69 -24.94
C GLN A 90 18.43 14.14 -25.05
N LEU A 91 17.52 15.11 -24.87
CA LEU A 91 17.86 16.54 -24.93
C LEU A 91 18.55 17.05 -23.66
N ASN A 92 18.13 16.54 -22.50
CA ASN A 92 18.62 16.98 -21.19
C ASN A 92 18.83 15.77 -20.26
N PRO A 93 19.92 15.00 -20.43
CA PRO A 93 20.09 13.70 -19.78
C PRO A 93 20.20 13.78 -18.26
N ASN A 94 20.56 14.95 -17.71
CA ASN A 94 20.77 15.14 -16.27
C ASN A 94 19.60 15.83 -15.57
N LYS A 95 18.47 16.05 -16.26
CA LYS A 95 17.33 16.77 -15.68
C LYS A 95 16.59 15.88 -14.67
N PHE A 96 16.71 16.20 -13.38
CA PHE A 96 16.05 15.50 -12.26
C PHE A 96 14.60 15.13 -12.58
N SER A 97 13.78 16.11 -12.98
CA SER A 97 12.34 15.88 -13.19
C SER A 97 12.07 14.82 -14.26
N THR A 98 12.89 14.76 -15.31
CA THR A 98 12.71 13.81 -16.42
C THR A 98 13.13 12.42 -15.99
N LEU A 99 14.32 12.30 -15.41
CA LEU A 99 14.84 11.03 -14.89
C LEU A 99 13.92 10.45 -13.81
N PHE A 100 13.44 11.26 -12.88
CA PHE A 100 12.56 10.80 -11.81
C PHE A 100 11.22 10.31 -12.36
N LYS A 101 10.63 11.04 -13.32
CA LYS A 101 9.41 10.59 -14.02
C LYS A 101 9.64 9.28 -14.77
N LEU A 102 10.77 9.12 -15.46
CA LEU A 102 11.13 7.86 -16.11
C LEU A 102 11.27 6.72 -15.09
N ALA A 103 11.92 6.97 -13.95
CA ALA A 103 12.04 5.98 -12.88
C ALA A 103 10.67 5.49 -12.42
N LYS A 104 9.72 6.41 -12.18
CA LYS A 104 8.35 6.05 -11.80
C LYS A 104 7.58 5.33 -12.90
N LYS A 105 7.80 5.65 -14.18
CA LYS A 105 7.21 4.90 -15.30
C LYS A 105 7.72 3.46 -15.32
N TYR A 106 9.04 3.26 -15.24
CA TYR A 106 9.64 1.93 -15.23
C TYR A 106 9.23 1.11 -14.01
N GLU A 107 9.13 1.72 -12.82
CA GLU A 107 8.58 1.05 -11.64
C GLU A 107 7.14 0.59 -11.86
N GLY A 108 6.31 1.43 -12.50
CA GLY A 108 4.94 1.08 -12.87
C GLY A 108 4.86 -0.05 -13.90
N MET A 109 5.89 -0.21 -14.73
CA MET A 109 6.05 -1.26 -15.75
C MET A 109 6.69 -2.55 -15.23
N ASP A 110 6.96 -2.62 -13.92
CA ASP A 110 7.72 -3.72 -13.30
C ASP A 110 9.13 -3.92 -13.90
N ASP A 111 9.78 -2.82 -14.27
CA ASP A 111 11.18 -2.78 -14.71
C ASP A 111 12.05 -2.05 -13.67
N PRO A 112 12.36 -2.71 -12.54
CA PRO A 112 13.17 -2.11 -11.49
C PRO A 112 14.60 -1.81 -11.97
N GLY A 113 15.12 -2.54 -12.96
CA GLY A 113 16.44 -2.30 -13.54
C GLY A 113 16.52 -0.94 -14.24
N SER A 114 15.55 -0.63 -15.10
CA SER A 114 15.46 0.70 -15.73
C SER A 114 15.17 1.80 -14.71
N ALA A 115 14.31 1.54 -13.71
CA ALA A 115 14.03 2.51 -12.66
C ALA A 115 15.29 2.88 -11.86
N LYS A 116 16.06 1.86 -11.44
CA LYS A 116 17.34 2.02 -10.73
C LYS A 116 18.38 2.79 -11.58
N ARG A 117 18.47 2.51 -12.89
CA ARG A 117 19.35 3.27 -13.79
C ARG A 117 19.03 4.77 -13.80
N MET A 118 17.76 5.14 -13.87
CA MET A 118 17.34 6.55 -13.88
C MET A 118 17.65 7.23 -12.54
N VAL A 119 17.39 6.57 -11.43
CA VAL A 119 17.74 7.07 -10.08
C VAL A 119 19.25 7.26 -9.92
N ASN A 120 20.05 6.28 -10.35
CA ASN A 120 21.51 6.40 -10.29
C ASN A 120 22.04 7.52 -11.18
N ALA A 121 21.42 7.78 -12.33
CA ALA A 121 21.77 8.92 -13.18
C ALA A 121 21.50 10.27 -12.48
N ILE A 122 20.42 10.38 -11.70
CA ILE A 122 20.14 11.59 -10.90
C ILE A 122 21.26 11.82 -9.88
N LEU A 123 21.64 10.76 -9.15
CA LEU A 123 22.67 10.81 -8.12
C LEU A 123 24.04 11.17 -8.71
N ALA A 124 24.42 10.54 -9.83
CA ALA A 124 25.67 10.83 -10.53
C ALA A 124 25.72 12.28 -11.07
N ALA A 125 24.58 12.82 -11.49
CA ALA A 125 24.48 14.22 -11.93
C ALA A 125 24.47 15.24 -10.78
N GLY A 126 24.35 14.81 -9.52
CA GLY A 126 24.29 15.70 -8.36
C GLY A 126 23.04 16.59 -8.34
N THR A 127 21.94 16.15 -8.97
CA THR A 127 20.71 16.96 -9.10
C THR A 127 19.63 16.64 -8.05
N ASP A 128 19.96 15.79 -7.08
CA ASP A 128 19.05 15.38 -5.99
C ASP A 128 19.13 16.30 -4.78
N SER A 129 18.64 17.53 -4.90
CA SER A 129 18.71 18.50 -3.79
C SER A 129 17.88 18.10 -2.56
N ALA A 130 16.83 17.29 -2.74
CA ALA A 130 15.91 16.89 -1.68
C ALA A 130 16.18 15.47 -1.13
N GLY A 131 17.24 14.79 -1.57
CA GLY A 131 17.54 13.41 -1.16
C GLY A 131 16.50 12.37 -1.60
N THR A 132 15.61 12.72 -2.52
CA THR A 132 14.53 11.84 -2.98
C THR A 132 15.09 10.69 -3.81
N ALA A 133 16.01 10.99 -4.74
CA ALA A 133 16.64 9.93 -5.53
C ALA A 133 17.50 9.02 -4.63
N LYS A 134 18.15 9.58 -3.61
CA LYS A 134 18.92 8.80 -2.62
C LYS A 134 18.02 7.79 -1.90
N PHE A 135 16.85 8.22 -1.43
CA PHE A 135 15.86 7.32 -0.83
C PHE A 135 15.44 6.19 -1.79
N PHE A 136 15.08 6.51 -3.04
CA PHE A 136 14.67 5.49 -4.00
C PHE A 136 15.79 4.51 -4.35
N SER A 137 17.05 4.97 -4.36
CA SER A 137 18.21 4.10 -4.56
C SER A 137 18.31 3.06 -3.44
N ILE A 138 18.19 3.50 -2.19
CA ILE A 138 18.16 2.65 -0.99
C ILE A 138 16.97 1.68 -1.05
N LEU A 139 15.79 2.17 -1.42
CA LEU A 139 14.58 1.35 -1.53
C LEU A 139 14.74 0.23 -2.56
N TYR A 140 15.34 0.52 -3.72
CA TYR A 140 15.57 -0.49 -4.75
C TYR A 140 16.62 -1.52 -4.33
N GLU A 141 17.68 -1.09 -3.67
CA GLU A 141 18.68 -2.00 -3.09
C GLU A 141 18.04 -2.92 -2.05
N ALA A 142 17.27 -2.37 -1.12
CA ALA A 142 16.58 -3.14 -0.09
C ALA A 142 15.60 -4.16 -0.66
N ARG A 143 14.89 -3.83 -1.76
CA ARG A 143 13.99 -4.78 -2.44
C ARG A 143 14.74 -5.91 -3.14
N GLU A 144 15.90 -5.61 -3.71
CA GLU A 144 16.76 -6.58 -4.40
C GLU A 144 17.39 -7.57 -3.42
N THR A 145 17.95 -7.07 -2.31
CA THR A 145 18.59 -7.89 -1.26
C THR A 145 17.59 -8.45 -0.26
N ARG A 146 16.35 -7.92 -0.26
CA ARG A 146 15.31 -8.14 0.76
C ARG A 146 15.79 -7.80 2.16
N ASP A 147 16.77 -6.91 2.31
CA ASP A 147 17.38 -6.55 3.57
C ASP A 147 16.70 -5.31 4.17
N PRO A 148 16.06 -5.41 5.36
CA PRO A 148 15.46 -4.26 6.02
C PRO A 148 16.49 -3.28 6.60
N ALA A 149 17.73 -3.70 6.85
CA ALA A 149 18.69 -2.91 7.63
C ALA A 149 18.97 -1.53 7.03
N ILE A 150 19.15 -1.46 5.71
CA ILE A 150 19.46 -0.20 5.01
C ILE A 150 18.28 0.79 5.05
N LEU A 151 17.03 0.28 5.09
CA LEU A 151 15.83 1.12 5.23
C LEU A 151 15.68 1.64 6.66
N ILE A 152 15.99 0.81 7.65
CA ILE A 152 15.95 1.19 9.06
C ILE A 152 17.00 2.28 9.33
N ALA A 153 18.24 2.06 8.87
CA ALA A 153 19.31 3.04 9.00
C ALA A 153 18.94 4.38 8.33
N TYR A 154 18.37 4.35 7.14
CA TYR A 154 17.86 5.56 6.47
C TYR A 154 16.84 6.29 7.34
N ALA A 155 15.87 5.58 7.90
CA ALA A 155 14.84 6.17 8.75
C ALA A 155 15.39 6.76 10.06
N ASP A 156 16.42 6.13 10.63
CA ASP A 156 17.10 6.61 11.84
C ASP A 156 17.87 7.92 11.57
N GLU A 157 18.55 8.01 10.44
CA GLU A 157 19.33 9.19 10.04
C GLU A 157 18.45 10.36 9.56
N ASN A 158 17.22 10.09 9.14
CA ASN A 158 16.34 11.06 8.50
C ASN A 158 14.98 11.16 9.21
N SER A 159 14.92 11.15 10.54
CA SER A 159 13.66 11.05 11.32
C SER A 159 12.55 12.02 10.88
N GLU A 160 12.91 13.23 10.44
CA GLU A 160 11.97 14.28 10.00
C GLU A 160 11.49 14.14 8.54
N SER A 161 12.08 13.22 7.77
CA SER A 161 11.74 12.97 6.38
C SER A 161 10.43 12.18 6.26
N GLU A 162 9.56 12.60 5.35
CA GLU A 162 8.35 11.83 5.00
C GLU A 162 8.69 10.42 4.46
N ASN A 163 9.88 10.26 3.89
CA ASN A 163 10.35 8.97 3.39
C ASN A 163 10.74 8.00 4.50
N SER A 164 10.95 8.45 5.74
CA SER A 164 11.34 7.59 6.85
C SER A 164 10.23 6.61 7.23
N ILE A 165 8.98 7.06 7.21
CA ILE A 165 7.84 6.16 7.44
C ILE A 165 7.67 5.17 6.29
N ASN A 166 7.85 5.60 5.04
CA ASN A 166 7.85 4.70 3.89
C ASN A 166 8.96 3.64 4.00
N ALA A 167 10.16 4.04 4.45
CA ALA A 167 11.27 3.12 4.67
C ALA A 167 10.94 2.07 5.75
N LEU A 168 10.37 2.51 6.87
CA LEU A 168 9.99 1.63 7.98
C LEU A 168 8.86 0.66 7.60
N GLN A 169 7.88 1.12 6.81
CA GLN A 169 6.80 0.26 6.30
C GLN A 169 7.34 -0.85 5.38
N GLU A 170 8.27 -0.53 4.49
CA GLU A 170 8.92 -1.52 3.62
C GLU A 170 9.82 -2.49 4.40
N ALA A 171 10.59 -1.98 5.37
CA ALA A 171 11.39 -2.81 6.27
C ALA A 171 10.50 -3.79 7.05
N MET A 172 9.40 -3.29 7.63
CA MET A 172 8.41 -4.09 8.35
C MET A 172 7.79 -5.16 7.45
N TYR A 173 7.50 -4.84 6.18
CA TYR A 173 7.01 -5.83 5.21
C TYR A 173 8.02 -6.97 5.01
N PHE A 174 9.31 -6.67 4.86
CA PHE A 174 10.34 -7.71 4.73
C PHE A 174 10.47 -8.58 5.98
N VAL A 175 10.49 -7.96 7.16
CA VAL A 175 10.58 -8.68 8.44
C VAL A 175 9.37 -9.60 8.64
N ARG A 176 8.16 -9.07 8.43
CA ARG A 176 6.91 -9.84 8.56
C ARG A 176 6.84 -11.00 7.56
N ARG A 177 7.27 -10.79 6.31
CA ARG A 177 7.29 -11.85 5.28
C ARG A 177 8.28 -12.97 5.61
N ARG A 178 9.39 -12.66 6.28
CA ARG A 178 10.34 -13.66 6.77
C ARG A 178 9.77 -14.40 7.99
N GLY A 179 9.10 -13.68 8.89
CA GLY A 179 8.43 -14.25 10.07
C GLY A 179 9.38 -14.77 11.16
N THR A 180 10.66 -14.38 11.11
CA THR A 180 11.70 -14.90 12.01
C THR A 180 12.05 -13.97 13.17
N ASP A 181 11.57 -12.71 13.16
CA ASP A 181 11.88 -11.72 14.19
C ASP A 181 10.65 -10.88 14.58
N PRO A 182 9.76 -11.45 15.43
CA PRO A 182 8.58 -10.75 15.93
C PRO A 182 8.89 -9.46 16.70
N ALA A 183 10.02 -9.42 17.42
CA ALA A 183 10.40 -8.27 18.23
C ALA A 183 10.78 -7.08 17.35
N LEU A 184 11.59 -7.32 16.30
CA LEU A 184 11.89 -6.31 15.31
C LEU A 184 10.64 -5.88 14.55
N GLU A 185 9.77 -6.81 14.15
CA GLU A 185 8.52 -6.49 13.49
C GLU A 185 7.67 -5.52 14.34
N ALA A 186 7.48 -5.86 15.61
CA ALA A 186 6.71 -5.03 16.53
C ALA A 186 7.35 -3.65 16.74
N ASN A 187 8.67 -3.59 16.90
CA ASN A 187 9.39 -2.32 17.01
C ASN A 187 9.18 -1.41 15.79
N LEU A 188 9.29 -1.97 14.58
CA LEU A 188 9.07 -1.21 13.34
C LEU A 188 7.63 -0.71 13.24
N TYR A 189 6.65 -1.55 13.58
CA TYR A 189 5.24 -1.15 13.53
C TYR A 189 4.94 -0.02 14.53
N VAL A 190 5.48 -0.09 15.75
CA VAL A 190 5.39 0.99 16.76
C VAL A 190 5.94 2.30 16.19
N ARG A 191 7.13 2.27 15.57
CA ARG A 191 7.74 3.45 14.95
C ARG A 191 6.87 4.02 13.82
N VAL A 192 6.31 3.15 12.97
CA VAL A 192 5.41 3.56 11.88
C VAL A 192 4.18 4.27 12.45
N VAL A 193 3.51 3.68 13.45
CA VAL A 193 2.29 4.25 14.06
C VAL A 193 2.57 5.60 14.72
N HIS A 194 3.69 5.75 15.43
CA HIS A 194 4.05 7.04 16.03
C HIS A 194 4.38 8.13 15.01
N GLY A 195 4.91 7.77 13.85
CA GLY A 195 5.26 8.72 12.81
C GLY A 195 4.16 9.00 11.77
N MET A 196 2.98 8.37 11.88
CA MET A 196 1.87 8.67 10.98
C MET A 196 1.34 10.10 11.22
N LYS A 197 1.42 10.95 10.20
CA LYS A 197 0.85 12.32 10.25
C LYS A 197 -0.68 12.31 10.31
N GLU A 198 -1.30 11.39 9.58
CA GLU A 198 -2.75 11.25 9.46
C GLU A 198 -3.15 9.81 9.81
N PRO A 199 -3.27 9.48 11.10
CA PRO A 199 -3.72 8.16 11.52
C PRO A 199 -5.17 7.94 11.08
N ASN A 200 -5.48 6.73 10.62
CA ASN A 200 -6.85 6.30 10.35
C ASN A 200 -7.23 5.10 11.23
N PRO A 201 -8.52 4.93 11.59
CA PRO A 201 -8.97 3.85 12.47
C PRO A 201 -8.52 2.46 12.02
N GLY A 202 -8.61 2.16 10.72
CA GLY A 202 -8.22 0.86 10.17
C GLY A 202 -6.74 0.54 10.37
N ALA A 203 -5.85 1.52 10.22
CA ALA A 203 -4.41 1.35 10.46
C ALA A 203 -4.10 1.11 11.94
N MET A 204 -4.79 1.82 12.84
CA MET A 204 -4.64 1.64 14.29
C MET A 204 -5.17 0.28 14.75
N ASN A 205 -6.30 -0.18 14.19
CA ASN A 205 -6.80 -1.53 14.41
C ASN A 205 -5.82 -2.58 13.87
N GLY A 206 -5.27 -2.38 12.67
CA GLY A 206 -4.29 -3.30 12.08
C GLY A 206 -3.02 -3.43 12.95
N PHE A 207 -2.55 -2.33 13.54
CA PHE A 207 -1.48 -2.36 14.52
C PHE A 207 -1.89 -3.15 15.77
N ALA A 208 -3.05 -2.84 16.34
CA ALA A 208 -3.52 -3.45 17.58
C ALA A 208 -3.73 -4.98 17.43
N TRP A 209 -4.36 -5.40 16.33
CA TRP A 209 -4.51 -6.81 15.97
C TRP A 209 -3.14 -7.48 15.80
N ARG A 210 -2.21 -6.84 15.10
CA ARG A 210 -0.89 -7.45 14.92
C ARG A 210 -0.15 -7.59 16.25
N MET A 211 -0.27 -6.62 17.15
CA MET A 211 0.31 -6.68 18.49
C MET A 211 -0.31 -7.77 19.35
N SER A 212 -1.61 -8.05 19.21
CA SER A 212 -2.25 -9.18 19.90
C SER A 212 -1.76 -10.53 19.35
N GLU A 213 -1.58 -10.67 18.03
CA GLU A 213 -0.99 -11.87 17.42
C GLU A 213 0.44 -12.13 17.89
N LEU A 214 1.24 -11.07 18.05
CA LEU A 214 2.63 -11.16 18.48
C LEU A 214 2.81 -11.24 20.00
N ASP A 215 1.76 -10.91 20.76
CA ASP A 215 1.79 -10.79 22.22
C ASP A 215 2.80 -9.74 22.72
N LEU A 216 2.91 -8.61 22.01
CA LEU A 216 3.87 -7.54 22.28
C LEU A 216 3.20 -6.17 22.24
N ASN A 217 3.67 -5.22 23.05
CA ASN A 217 3.16 -3.84 23.10
C ASN A 217 1.64 -3.75 23.36
N LEU A 218 1.08 -4.65 24.16
CA LEU A 218 -0.36 -4.77 24.38
C LEU A 218 -1.00 -3.50 24.97
N ASP A 219 -0.32 -2.78 25.87
CA ASP A 219 -0.83 -1.52 26.41
C ASP A 219 -0.96 -0.44 25.34
N LEU A 220 0.05 -0.31 24.47
CA LEU A 220 0.00 0.62 23.34
C LEU A 220 -1.05 0.16 22.32
N ALA A 221 -1.17 -1.14 22.07
CA ALA A 221 -2.21 -1.71 21.22
C ALA A 221 -3.61 -1.35 21.75
N LEU A 222 -3.81 -1.42 23.07
CA LEU A 222 -5.06 -1.05 23.73
C LEU A 222 -5.37 0.44 23.59
N ASP A 223 -4.38 1.32 23.71
CA ASP A 223 -4.51 2.75 23.45
C ASP A 223 -4.95 3.01 21.99
N LYS A 224 -4.26 2.39 21.02
CA LYS A 224 -4.54 2.60 19.59
C LYS A 224 -5.89 2.05 19.15
N ILE A 225 -6.30 0.87 19.64
CA ILE A 225 -7.62 0.35 19.30
C ILE A 225 -8.75 1.18 19.93
N SER A 226 -8.54 1.71 21.14
CA SER A 226 -9.53 2.59 21.78
C SER A 226 -9.72 3.87 20.97
N TRP A 227 -8.61 4.51 20.57
CA TRP A 227 -8.66 5.66 19.66
C TRP A 227 -9.34 5.31 18.33
N ALA A 228 -9.05 4.13 17.76
CA ALA A 228 -9.66 3.69 16.50
C ALA A 228 -11.19 3.58 16.60
N ILE A 229 -11.70 2.98 17.69
CA ILE A 229 -13.14 2.83 17.93
C ILE A 229 -13.82 4.19 18.05
N ASP A 230 -13.21 5.13 18.77
CA ASP A 230 -13.74 6.48 18.99
C ASP A 230 -13.81 7.31 17.70
N ASN A 231 -12.92 7.03 16.74
CA ASN A 231 -12.80 7.77 15.48
C ASN A 231 -13.37 7.03 14.26
N GLU A 232 -13.91 5.83 14.44
CA GLU A 232 -14.60 5.10 13.38
C GLU A 232 -16.03 5.64 13.20
N THR A 233 -16.51 5.65 11.96
CA THR A 233 -17.87 6.11 11.64
C THR A 233 -18.74 4.96 11.14
N ASP A 234 -18.14 3.93 10.56
CA ASP A 234 -18.86 2.74 10.13
C ASP A 234 -19.13 1.82 11.33
N GLU A 235 -20.41 1.58 11.62
CA GLU A 235 -20.86 0.72 12.71
C GLU A 235 -20.25 -0.68 12.61
N LYS A 236 -20.20 -1.28 11.43
CA LYS A 236 -19.68 -2.65 11.25
C LYS A 236 -18.20 -2.71 11.60
N ASN A 237 -17.40 -1.72 11.17
CA ASN A 237 -15.99 -1.62 11.53
C ASN A 237 -15.80 -1.44 13.04
N LYS A 238 -16.65 -0.65 13.72
CA LYS A 238 -16.58 -0.51 15.18
C LYS A 238 -16.67 -1.85 15.91
N TYR A 239 -17.62 -2.71 15.54
CA TYR A 239 -17.74 -4.02 16.20
C TYR A 239 -16.57 -4.97 15.90
N MET A 240 -15.98 -4.87 14.71
CA MET A 240 -14.74 -5.59 14.39
C MET A 240 -13.56 -5.09 15.25
N TYR A 241 -13.49 -3.79 15.51
CA TYR A 241 -12.46 -3.20 16.37
C TYR A 241 -12.67 -3.55 17.85
N LEU A 242 -13.93 -3.67 18.30
CA LEU A 242 -14.28 -4.14 19.63
C LEU A 242 -13.82 -5.59 19.89
N ASP A 243 -13.87 -6.47 18.90
CA ASP A 243 -13.31 -7.83 19.00
C ASP A 243 -11.80 -7.79 19.22
N THR A 244 -11.09 -6.96 18.46
CA THR A 244 -9.65 -6.75 18.63
C THR A 244 -9.32 -6.22 20.04
N LYS A 245 -10.12 -5.27 20.54
CA LYS A 245 -9.98 -4.76 21.91
C LYS A 245 -10.20 -5.84 22.96
N ALA A 246 -11.21 -6.70 22.77
CA ALA A 246 -11.49 -7.81 23.67
C ALA A 246 -10.32 -8.80 23.75
N GLU A 247 -9.74 -9.17 22.61
CA GLU A 247 -8.56 -10.04 22.55
C GLU A 247 -7.36 -9.46 23.32
N ILE A 248 -7.10 -8.16 23.16
CA ILE A 248 -6.00 -7.46 23.85
C ILE A 248 -6.26 -7.39 25.36
N LEU A 249 -7.47 -7.04 25.78
CA LEU A 249 -7.84 -6.99 27.20
C LEU A 249 -7.67 -8.37 27.87
N TRP A 250 -8.05 -9.44 27.17
CA TRP A 250 -7.86 -10.79 27.67
C TRP A 250 -6.37 -11.14 27.86
N LYS A 251 -5.52 -10.80 26.89
CA LYS A 251 -4.06 -10.99 26.97
C LYS A 251 -3.38 -10.13 28.04
N LEU A 252 -4.01 -9.03 28.44
CA LEU A 252 -3.60 -8.17 29.56
C LEU A 252 -4.18 -8.63 30.91
N ASP A 253 -4.72 -9.85 31.00
CA ASP A 253 -5.41 -10.40 32.18
C ASP A 253 -6.64 -9.61 32.64
N ARG A 254 -7.14 -8.68 31.82
CA ARG A 254 -8.36 -7.87 32.08
C ARG A 254 -9.60 -8.59 31.54
N THR A 255 -9.76 -9.86 31.94
CA THR A 255 -10.73 -10.78 31.32
C THR A 255 -12.20 -10.34 31.49
N GLU A 256 -12.56 -9.75 32.62
CA GLU A 256 -13.92 -9.22 32.81
C GLU A 256 -14.26 -8.13 31.80
N GLU A 257 -13.30 -7.25 31.50
CA GLU A 257 -13.44 -6.21 30.50
C GLU A 257 -13.49 -6.79 29.09
N ALA A 258 -12.66 -7.80 28.78
CA ALA A 258 -12.72 -8.53 27.51
C ALA A 258 -14.11 -9.14 27.25
N ILE A 259 -14.70 -9.76 28.28
CA ILE A 259 -16.07 -10.30 28.22
C ILE A 259 -17.10 -9.19 27.98
N SER A 260 -16.92 -8.03 28.62
CA SER A 260 -17.79 -6.87 28.40
C SER A 260 -17.75 -6.40 26.95
N GLU A 261 -16.55 -6.30 26.36
CA GLU A 261 -16.40 -5.85 24.97
C GLU A 261 -16.95 -6.88 23.96
N ILE A 262 -16.65 -8.17 24.10
CA ILE A 262 -17.13 -9.18 23.14
C ILE A 262 -18.66 -9.35 23.18
N LYS A 263 -19.30 -9.12 24.33
CA LYS A 263 -20.76 -9.10 24.44
C LYS A 263 -21.40 -8.00 23.61
N LYS A 264 -20.73 -6.86 23.42
CA LYS A 264 -21.20 -5.79 22.52
C LYS A 264 -21.18 -6.29 21.07
N CYS A 265 -20.14 -7.02 20.65
CA CYS A 265 -20.07 -7.64 19.32
C CYS A 265 -21.21 -8.65 19.09
N ILE A 266 -21.50 -9.51 20.08
CA ILE A 266 -22.62 -10.47 20.03
C ILE A 266 -23.98 -9.75 19.96
N SER A 267 -24.14 -8.62 20.67
CA SER A 267 -25.40 -7.86 20.63
C SER A 267 -25.69 -7.28 19.25
N PHE A 268 -24.64 -6.97 18.48
CA PHE A 268 -24.76 -6.49 17.11
C PHE A 268 -24.98 -7.61 16.09
N ASN A 269 -24.29 -8.74 16.25
CA ASN A 269 -24.47 -9.92 15.41
C ASN A 269 -24.62 -11.19 16.26
N SER A 270 -25.85 -11.47 16.68
CA SER A 270 -26.15 -12.59 17.59
C SER A 270 -25.92 -13.96 16.99
N GLU A 271 -25.87 -14.07 15.66
CA GLU A 271 -25.66 -15.34 14.95
C GLU A 271 -24.19 -15.63 14.66
N ASP A 272 -23.28 -14.69 14.97
CA ASP A 272 -21.86 -14.88 14.73
C ASP A 272 -21.27 -15.95 15.66
N LYS A 273 -20.88 -17.09 15.06
CA LYS A 273 -20.28 -18.20 15.79
C LYS A 273 -18.93 -17.81 16.40
N TYR A 274 -18.16 -16.97 15.72
CA TYR A 274 -16.82 -16.59 16.16
C TYR A 274 -16.87 -15.78 17.46
N TYR A 275 -17.79 -14.81 17.58
CA TYR A 275 -17.92 -14.02 18.82
C TYR A 275 -18.39 -14.86 20.01
N LYS A 276 -19.25 -15.86 19.76
CA LYS A 276 -19.66 -16.83 20.81
C LYS A 276 -18.47 -17.68 21.26
N GLU A 277 -17.65 -18.16 20.34
CA GLU A 277 -16.44 -18.92 20.65
C GLU A 277 -15.42 -18.07 21.43
N GLN A 278 -15.26 -16.79 21.08
CA GLN A 278 -14.42 -15.86 21.85
C GLN A 278 -14.94 -15.61 23.27
N LEU A 279 -16.24 -15.44 23.44
CA LEU A 279 -16.85 -15.33 24.77
C LEU A 279 -16.59 -16.57 25.62
N GLU A 280 -16.78 -17.77 25.06
CA GLU A 280 -16.49 -19.02 25.77
C GLU A 280 -15.00 -19.13 26.14
N LYS A 281 -14.09 -18.71 25.24
CA LYS A 281 -12.65 -18.67 25.50
C LYS A 281 -12.33 -17.81 26.73
N PHE A 282 -12.85 -16.58 26.77
CA PHE A 282 -12.61 -15.65 27.88
C PHE A 282 -13.28 -16.11 29.19
N GLN A 283 -14.47 -16.73 29.12
CA GLN A 283 -15.13 -17.26 30.32
C GLN A 283 -14.35 -18.42 30.95
N LYS A 284 -13.75 -19.29 30.13
CA LYS A 284 -12.92 -20.40 30.60
C LYS A 284 -11.65 -19.93 31.30
N SER A 285 -11.07 -18.78 30.91
CA SER A 285 -9.87 -18.26 31.59
C SER A 285 -10.14 -17.64 32.97
N LEU A 286 -11.37 -17.19 33.26
CA LEU A 286 -11.76 -16.70 34.60
C LEU A 286 -11.93 -17.82 35.63
N ASN A 287 -12.33 -19.02 35.17
CA ASN A 287 -12.54 -20.19 36.03
C ASN A 287 -11.78 -21.39 35.44
N PRO A 288 -10.45 -21.46 35.59
CA PRO A 288 -9.69 -22.64 35.21
C PRO A 288 -10.18 -23.81 36.07
N ALA A 289 -10.65 -24.88 35.41
CA ALA A 289 -11.10 -26.11 36.08
C ALA A 289 -9.97 -26.79 36.86
#